data_AF-A0A9D6TYQ7-F1
#
_entry.id   AF-A0A9D6TYQ7-F1
#
_cell.length_a   1.000
_cell.length_b   1.000
_cell.length_c   1.000
_cell.angle_alpha   90.00
_cell.angle_beta   90.00
_cell.angle_gamma   90.00
#
_symmetry.space_group_name_H-M   'P 1'
#
loop_
_entity.id
_entity.type
_entity.pdbx_description
1 polymer ?
#
loop_
_entity_poly.entity_id
_entity_poly.type
_entity_poly.pdbx_seq_one_letter_code
_entity_poly.pdbx_strand_id
1 'polypeptide(L)'
;MACSFCVETIRKGLGQSEGVAEVNVSLAHEEALIAYDAAKVTPTELTGTLRSLGYTVRDPNKVRTFQEEEAELAHERDRLIIAGAAAWIGFMVMLLMWVGRHHPLAHWFMAVLALGMVFGPGLYIVKMAWASARRRILNQHVLMEISAFGGLIGGAIGLANPIFRSYEFFGVAVFVTAYHVLGGYASLLVRTRAAQAVKKLLALQPATARVVREGEELEVPIARVGTGDLVRVRPGEQIPVDGVVDAGASAVDESLVTGEPLPREKVPGQEVIGGSVNHYGSLLVRVTRVGADSFLEQVARHIREARALKPGVLLLLDRILSSFVPAVLLVGLGAFAFWT
;
A
#
# COMPACT_ATOMS: atom_id res chain seq x y z
N MET A 1 -2.98 -2.14 -2.33
CA MET A 1 -4.34 -2.59 -1.89
C MET A 1 -4.96 -1.50 -1.04
N ALA A 2 -6.20 -1.04 -1.31
CA ALA A 2 -6.67 0.25 -0.79
C ALA A 2 -7.58 0.26 0.45
N CYS A 3 -8.19 -0.86 0.82
CA CYS A 3 -9.26 -0.90 1.82
C CYS A 3 -9.40 -2.32 2.39
N SER A 4 -10.01 -2.46 3.56
CA SER A 4 -10.55 -3.72 4.12
C SER A 4 -11.33 -4.54 3.07
N PHE A 5 -12.11 -3.87 2.22
CA PHE A 5 -12.80 -4.50 1.09
C PHE A 5 -11.85 -5.18 0.07
N CYS A 6 -10.61 -4.72 -0.06
CA CYS A 6 -9.63 -5.34 -0.96
C CYS A 6 -9.16 -6.70 -0.44
N VAL A 7 -9.04 -6.88 0.89
CA VAL A 7 -8.68 -8.17 1.50
C VAL A 7 -9.72 -9.21 1.11
N GLU A 8 -10.99 -8.90 1.34
CA GLU A 8 -12.07 -9.83 1.08
C GLU A 8 -12.27 -10.08 -0.42
N THR A 9 -12.06 -9.05 -1.26
CA THR A 9 -12.08 -9.19 -2.72
C THR A 9 -10.98 -10.14 -3.21
N ILE A 10 -9.76 -9.98 -2.70
CA ILE A 10 -8.63 -10.86 -3.06
C ILE A 10 -8.85 -12.27 -2.53
N ARG A 11 -9.26 -12.41 -1.26
CA ARG A 11 -9.57 -13.71 -0.65
C ARG A 11 -10.65 -14.46 -1.43
N LYS A 12 -11.79 -13.83 -1.73
CA LYS A 12 -12.85 -14.45 -2.52
C LYS A 12 -12.41 -14.75 -3.95
N GLY A 13 -11.70 -13.82 -4.60
CA GLY A 13 -11.25 -14.00 -5.97
C GLY A 13 -10.25 -15.13 -6.14
N LEU A 14 -9.28 -15.25 -5.23
CA LEU A 14 -8.30 -16.34 -5.23
C LEU A 14 -8.88 -17.65 -4.69
N GLY A 15 -9.69 -17.60 -3.62
CA GLY A 15 -10.33 -18.78 -3.04
C GLY A 15 -11.36 -19.46 -3.95
N GLN A 16 -11.83 -18.79 -5.00
CA GLN A 16 -12.63 -19.37 -6.07
C GLN A 16 -11.80 -20.15 -7.12
N SER A 17 -10.47 -20.05 -7.08
CA SER A 17 -9.58 -20.77 -8.01
C SER A 17 -9.39 -22.20 -7.54
N GLU A 18 -9.57 -23.16 -8.45
CA GLU A 18 -9.37 -24.58 -8.14
C GLU A 18 -7.91 -24.85 -7.75
N GLY A 19 -7.68 -25.59 -6.66
CA GLY A 19 -6.33 -25.87 -6.15
C GLY A 19 -5.80 -24.86 -5.12
N VAL A 20 -6.53 -23.78 -4.81
CA VAL A 20 -6.18 -22.88 -3.70
C VAL A 20 -6.75 -23.41 -2.39
N ALA A 21 -5.90 -23.64 -1.39
CA ALA A 21 -6.28 -24.16 -0.08
C ALA A 21 -6.50 -23.04 0.95
N GLU A 22 -5.59 -22.07 1.00
CA GLU A 22 -5.65 -20.96 1.97
C GLU A 22 -5.14 -19.65 1.36
N VAL A 23 -5.79 -18.54 1.68
CA VAL A 23 -5.42 -17.18 1.23
C VAL A 23 -5.37 -16.23 2.42
N ASN A 24 -4.16 -15.82 2.77
CA ASN A 24 -3.89 -14.86 3.83
C ASN A 24 -3.38 -13.55 3.23
N VAL A 25 -4.20 -12.50 3.31
CA VAL A 25 -3.86 -11.18 2.77
C VAL A 25 -3.54 -10.22 3.92
N SER A 26 -2.34 -9.65 3.85
CA SER A 26 -1.87 -8.61 4.76
C SER A 26 -1.99 -7.24 4.10
N LEU A 27 -2.89 -6.40 4.61
CA LEU A 27 -2.98 -5.00 4.16
C LEU A 27 -1.75 -4.18 4.53
N ALA A 28 -1.15 -4.51 5.69
CA ALA A 28 0.00 -3.78 6.21
C ALA A 28 1.23 -3.91 5.29
N HIS A 29 1.41 -5.10 4.70
CA HIS A 29 2.57 -5.42 3.86
C HIS A 29 2.25 -5.43 2.36
N GLU A 30 0.99 -5.21 1.97
CA GLU A 30 0.52 -5.39 0.59
C GLU A 30 0.86 -6.77 0.00
N GLU A 31 0.88 -7.80 0.85
CA GLU A 31 1.24 -9.17 0.50
C GLU A 31 0.05 -10.12 0.61
N ALA A 32 0.01 -11.10 -0.29
CA ALA A 32 -0.92 -12.22 -0.23
C ALA A 32 -0.10 -13.51 -0.17
N LEU A 33 -0.21 -14.22 0.96
CA LEU A 33 0.33 -15.55 1.14
C LEU A 33 -0.74 -16.56 0.73
N ILE A 34 -0.39 -17.42 -0.22
CA ILE A 34 -1.34 -18.35 -0.85
C ILE A 34 -0.77 -19.75 -0.71
N ALA A 35 -1.51 -20.64 -0.03
CA ALA A 35 -1.25 -22.07 -0.05
C ALA A 35 -2.04 -22.69 -1.21
N TYR A 36 -1.34 -23.31 -2.16
CA TYR A 36 -1.95 -23.88 -3.35
C TYR A 36 -1.30 -25.21 -3.76
N ASP A 37 -2.08 -26.04 -4.45
CA ASP A 37 -1.64 -27.29 -5.06
C ASP A 37 -1.01 -26.99 -6.43
N ALA A 38 0.31 -27.17 -6.53
CA ALA A 38 1.08 -26.91 -7.74
C ALA A 38 0.71 -27.84 -8.91
N ALA A 39 -0.02 -28.94 -8.67
CA ALA A 39 -0.54 -29.80 -9.73
C ALA A 39 -1.82 -29.24 -10.39
N LYS A 40 -2.53 -28.32 -9.71
CA LYS A 40 -3.83 -27.80 -10.14
C LYS A 40 -3.80 -26.34 -10.57
N VAL A 41 -2.93 -25.53 -9.98
CA VAL A 41 -2.84 -24.09 -10.27
C VAL A 41 -1.40 -23.60 -10.25
N THR A 42 -1.10 -22.70 -11.17
CA THR A 42 0.23 -22.10 -11.31
C THR A 42 0.30 -20.69 -10.72
N PRO A 43 1.49 -20.22 -10.28
CA PRO A 43 1.69 -18.83 -9.85
C PRO A 43 1.25 -17.79 -10.88
N THR A 44 1.41 -18.11 -12.17
CA THR A 44 1.02 -17.22 -13.28
C THR A 44 -0.50 -17.07 -13.36
N GLU A 45 -1.26 -18.14 -13.13
CA GLU A 45 -2.73 -18.10 -13.08
C GLU A 45 -3.23 -17.34 -11.86
N LEU A 46 -2.64 -17.55 -10.68
CA LEU A 46 -2.97 -16.78 -9.47
C LEU A 46 -2.73 -15.27 -9.69
N THR A 47 -1.58 -14.93 -10.29
CA THR A 47 -1.24 -13.57 -10.68
C THR A 47 -2.22 -13.03 -11.72
N GLY A 48 -2.62 -13.85 -12.69
CA GLY A 48 -3.64 -13.53 -13.70
C GLY A 48 -4.99 -13.21 -13.07
N THR A 49 -5.41 -13.97 -12.06
CA THR A 49 -6.64 -13.72 -11.30
C THR A 49 -6.59 -12.36 -10.60
N LEU A 50 -5.49 -12.03 -9.92
CA LEU A 50 -5.32 -10.72 -9.29
C LEU A 50 -5.33 -9.57 -10.30
N ARG A 51 -4.65 -9.72 -11.45
CA ARG A 51 -4.67 -8.73 -12.54
C ARG A 51 -6.07 -8.56 -13.14
N SER A 52 -6.82 -9.65 -13.27
CA SER A 52 -8.20 -9.61 -13.77
C SER A 52 -9.14 -8.86 -12.83
N LEU A 53 -8.84 -8.81 -11.53
CA LEU A 53 -9.54 -8.01 -10.53
C LEU A 53 -9.15 -6.52 -10.56
N GLY A 54 -8.19 -6.15 -11.42
CA GLY A 54 -7.66 -4.79 -11.54
C GLY A 54 -6.52 -4.47 -10.58
N TYR A 55 -5.92 -5.48 -9.93
CA TYR A 55 -4.76 -5.29 -9.08
C TYR A 55 -3.45 -5.39 -9.88
N THR A 56 -2.50 -4.54 -9.53
CA THR A 56 -1.12 -4.65 -9.99
C THR A 56 -0.36 -5.60 -9.07
N VAL A 57 0.04 -6.76 -9.58
CA VAL A 57 0.86 -7.73 -8.83
C VAL A 57 2.34 -7.39 -9.02
N ARG A 58 3.08 -7.36 -7.92
CA ARG A 58 4.49 -6.99 -7.87
C ARG A 58 5.30 -8.11 -7.24
N ASP A 59 6.57 -8.18 -7.59
CA ASP A 59 7.52 -9.13 -7.00
C ASP A 59 7.87 -8.69 -5.58
N PRO A 60 7.61 -9.52 -4.54
CA PRO A 60 7.94 -9.18 -3.16
C PRO A 60 9.44 -8.99 -2.93
N ASN A 61 10.30 -9.59 -3.75
CA ASN A 61 11.76 -9.49 -3.61
C ASN A 61 12.34 -8.22 -4.24
N LYS A 62 11.54 -7.46 -5.01
CA LYS A 62 12.00 -6.24 -5.68
C LYS A 62 11.66 -5.02 -4.83
N VAL A 63 12.63 -4.53 -4.06
CA VAL A 63 12.52 -3.30 -3.28
C VAL A 63 12.41 -2.10 -4.23
N ARG A 64 11.32 -1.33 -4.14
CA ARG A 64 11.12 -0.12 -4.94
C ARG A 64 12.16 0.94 -4.61
N THR A 65 12.55 1.73 -5.60
CA THR A 65 13.31 2.95 -5.32
C THR A 65 12.38 4.03 -4.77
N PHE A 66 12.91 4.98 -3.99
CA PHE A 66 12.10 6.11 -3.51
C PHE A 66 11.50 6.91 -4.68
N GLN A 67 12.23 7.03 -5.79
CA GLN A 67 11.80 7.75 -6.98
C GLN A 67 10.58 7.10 -7.66
N GLU A 68 10.52 5.76 -7.73
CA GLU A 68 9.36 5.05 -8.30
C GLU A 68 8.08 5.25 -7.48
N GLU A 69 8.20 5.35 -6.16
CA GLU A 69 7.06 5.62 -5.26
C GLU A 69 6.54 7.05 -5.41
N GLU A 70 7.44 8.03 -5.50
CA GLU A 70 7.09 9.43 -5.69
C GLU A 70 6.43 9.67 -7.05
N ALA A 71 6.90 9.01 -8.11
CA ALA A 71 6.30 9.09 -9.44
C ALA A 71 4.86 8.54 -9.47
N GLU A 72 4.61 7.40 -8.82
CA GLU A 72 3.26 6.82 -8.71
C GLU A 72 2.33 7.75 -7.91
N LEU A 73 2.82 8.31 -6.80
CA LEU A 73 2.06 9.25 -5.99
C LEU A 73 1.74 10.54 -6.77
N ALA A 74 2.70 11.05 -7.56
CA ALA A 74 2.48 12.23 -8.41
C ALA A 74 1.41 11.95 -9.48
N HIS A 75 1.44 10.79 -10.12
CA HIS A 75 0.42 10.41 -11.12
C HIS A 75 -0.99 10.38 -10.53
N GLU A 76 -1.17 9.75 -9.36
CA GLU A 76 -2.48 9.72 -8.69
C GLU A 76 -2.87 11.08 -8.10
N ARG A 77 -1.90 11.91 -7.71
CA ARG A 77 -2.15 13.30 -7.30
C ARG A 77 -2.72 14.11 -8.46
N ASP A 78 -2.16 13.98 -9.66
CA ASP A 78 -2.62 14.73 -10.83
C ASP A 78 -4.04 14.28 -11.23
N ARG A 79 -4.34 12.98 -11.13
CA ARG A 79 -5.71 12.46 -11.27
C ARG A 79 -6.66 13.06 -10.24
N LEU A 80 -6.24 13.17 -8.97
CA LEU A 80 -7.03 13.82 -7.92
C LEU A 80 -7.24 15.31 -8.21
N ILE A 81 -6.25 16.03 -8.71
CA ILE A 81 -6.39 17.45 -9.06
C ILE A 81 -7.44 17.62 -10.15
N ILE A 82 -7.40 16.79 -11.20
CA ILE A 82 -8.39 16.80 -12.28
C ILE A 82 -9.80 16.48 -11.73
N ALA A 83 -9.91 15.42 -10.92
CA ALA A 83 -11.16 15.02 -10.28
C ALA A 83 -11.72 16.10 -9.35
N GLY A 84 -10.86 16.73 -8.56
CA GLY A 84 -11.19 17.81 -7.63
C GLY A 84 -11.61 19.08 -8.35
N ALA A 85 -10.93 19.45 -9.44
CA ALA A 85 -11.31 20.57 -10.29
C ALA A 85 -12.68 20.33 -10.95
N ALA A 86 -12.92 19.13 -11.49
CA ALA A 86 -14.22 18.75 -12.06
C ALA A 86 -15.33 18.80 -11.01
N ALA A 87 -15.11 18.26 -9.81
CA ALA A 87 -16.05 18.34 -8.70
C ALA A 87 -16.31 19.78 -8.27
N TRP A 88 -15.28 20.61 -8.18
CA TRP A 88 -15.42 22.02 -7.83
C TRP A 88 -16.25 22.79 -8.86
N ILE A 89 -15.99 22.55 -10.15
CA ILE A 89 -16.77 23.11 -11.26
C ILE A 89 -18.23 22.65 -11.16
N GLY A 90 -18.48 21.36 -10.95
CA GLY A 90 -19.84 20.83 -10.77
C GLY A 90 -20.55 21.45 -9.56
N PHE A 91 -19.83 21.64 -8.45
CA PHE A 91 -20.33 22.32 -7.27
C PHE A 91 -20.69 23.79 -7.55
N MET A 92 -19.85 24.53 -8.28
CA MET A 92 -20.14 25.91 -8.69
C MET A 92 -21.39 26.01 -9.58
N VAL A 93 -21.56 25.09 -10.53
CA VAL A 93 -22.76 25.03 -11.38
C VAL A 93 -24.01 24.78 -10.53
N MET A 94 -23.94 23.86 -9.57
CA MET A 94 -25.04 23.54 -8.67
C MET A 94 -25.36 24.71 -7.73
N LEU A 95 -24.34 25.43 -7.25
CA LEU A 95 -24.49 26.61 -6.40
C LEU A 95 -25.21 27.75 -7.16
N LEU A 96 -24.81 28.03 -8.40
CA LEU A 96 -25.45 29.05 -9.24
C LEU A 96 -26.94 28.74 -9.47
N MET A 97 -27.26 27.46 -9.69
CA MET A 97 -28.65 26.99 -9.82
C MET A 97 -29.43 27.18 -8.53
N TRP A 98 -28.83 26.89 -7.38
CA TRP A 98 -29.51 27.03 -6.09
C TRP A 98 -29.83 28.49 -5.74
N VAL A 99 -29.00 29.43 -6.19
CA VAL A 99 -29.24 30.88 -6.09
C VAL A 99 -30.22 31.39 -7.18
N GLY A 100 -30.88 30.49 -7.92
CA GLY A 100 -31.93 30.80 -8.87
C GLY A 100 -31.44 31.20 -10.27
N ARG A 101 -30.14 31.06 -10.57
CA ARG A 101 -29.63 31.27 -11.93
C ARG A 101 -29.69 29.99 -12.74
N HIS A 102 -30.84 29.80 -13.41
CA HIS A 102 -31.03 28.70 -14.33
C HIS A 102 -30.52 29.05 -15.73
N HIS A 103 -29.53 28.30 -16.21
CA HIS A 103 -29.05 28.37 -17.58
C HIS A 103 -29.43 27.10 -18.34
N PRO A 104 -30.08 27.18 -19.51
CA PRO A 104 -30.51 26.00 -20.26
C PRO A 104 -29.37 25.03 -20.59
N LEU A 105 -28.16 25.52 -20.88
CA LEU A 105 -27.03 24.63 -21.22
C LEU A 105 -26.42 23.90 -20.01
N ALA A 106 -26.83 24.21 -18.78
CA ALA A 106 -26.21 23.64 -17.59
C ALA A 106 -26.40 22.12 -17.47
N HIS A 107 -27.53 21.57 -17.94
CA HIS A 107 -27.75 20.12 -17.91
C HIS A 107 -26.82 19.37 -18.87
N TRP A 108 -26.57 19.92 -20.06
CA TRP A 108 -25.60 19.36 -21.02
C TRP A 108 -24.17 19.46 -20.50
N PHE A 109 -23.84 20.61 -19.89
CA PHE A 109 -22.54 20.79 -19.27
C PHE A 109 -22.30 19.77 -18.15
N MET A 110 -23.27 19.58 -17.26
CA MET A 110 -23.20 18.58 -16.20
C MET A 110 -23.15 17.14 -16.75
N ALA A 111 -23.86 16.85 -17.85
CA ALA A 111 -23.80 15.54 -18.50
C ALA A 111 -22.40 15.23 -19.04
N VAL A 112 -21.78 16.18 -19.75
CA VAL A 112 -20.41 16.04 -20.28
C VAL A 112 -19.41 15.93 -19.13
N LEU A 113 -19.57 16.73 -18.08
CA LEU A 113 -18.73 16.68 -16.89
C LEU A 113 -18.84 15.31 -16.19
N ALA A 114 -20.05 14.78 -16.03
CA ALA A 114 -20.29 13.48 -15.42
C ALA A 114 -19.68 12.33 -16.23
N LEU A 115 -19.90 12.31 -17.55
CA LEU A 115 -19.28 11.33 -18.44
C LEU A 115 -17.75 11.43 -18.44
N GLY A 116 -17.22 12.65 -18.54
CA GLY A 116 -15.77 12.89 -18.50
C GLY A 116 -15.15 12.49 -17.16
N MET A 117 -15.89 12.63 -16.06
CA MET A 117 -15.44 12.22 -14.73
C MET A 117 -15.42 10.70 -14.58
N VAL A 118 -16.51 10.01 -14.94
CA VAL A 118 -16.65 8.55 -14.81
C VAL A 118 -15.70 7.82 -15.76
N PHE A 119 -15.61 8.24 -17.02
CA PHE A 119 -14.80 7.56 -18.04
C PHE A 119 -13.38 8.15 -18.22
N GLY A 120 -13.07 9.25 -17.56
CA GLY A 120 -11.71 9.81 -17.47
C GLY A 120 -11.02 9.37 -16.18
N PRO A 121 -10.92 10.23 -15.15
CA PRO A 121 -10.32 9.87 -13.85
C PRO A 121 -10.92 8.62 -13.21
N GLY A 122 -12.21 8.36 -13.40
CA GLY A 122 -12.94 7.22 -12.84
C GLY A 122 -12.76 5.90 -13.60
N LEU A 123 -12.13 5.86 -14.79
CA LEU A 123 -12.15 4.67 -15.65
C LEU A 123 -11.58 3.41 -14.99
N TYR A 124 -10.56 3.58 -14.14
CA TYR A 124 -9.97 2.46 -13.40
C TYR A 124 -10.95 1.88 -12.36
N ILE A 125 -11.84 2.71 -11.78
CA ILE A 125 -12.90 2.30 -10.86
C ILE A 125 -13.92 1.45 -11.61
N VAL A 126 -14.37 1.90 -12.78
CA VAL A 126 -15.27 1.15 -13.67
C VAL A 126 -14.71 -0.24 -13.97
N LYS A 127 -13.42 -0.31 -14.35
CA LYS A 127 -12.74 -1.60 -14.63
C LYS A 127 -12.73 -2.52 -13.42
N MET A 128 -12.39 -2.01 -12.24
CA MET A 128 -12.37 -2.80 -11.00
C MET A 128 -13.77 -3.23 -10.56
N ALA A 129 -14.78 -2.36 -10.69
CA ALA A 129 -16.16 -2.65 -10.39
C ALA A 129 -16.69 -3.77 -11.30
N TRP A 130 -16.46 -3.65 -12.62
CA TRP A 130 -16.85 -4.67 -13.59
C TRP A 130 -16.18 -6.02 -13.33
N ALA A 131 -14.87 -6.02 -13.07
CA ALA A 131 -14.12 -7.22 -12.73
C ALA A 131 -14.66 -7.92 -11.47
N SER A 132 -14.98 -7.14 -10.44
CA SER A 132 -15.52 -7.65 -9.18
C SER A 132 -16.94 -8.19 -9.37
N ALA A 133 -17.80 -7.46 -10.08
CA ALA A 133 -19.18 -7.86 -10.36
C ALA A 133 -19.25 -9.16 -11.18
N ARG A 134 -18.39 -9.33 -12.19
CA ARG A 134 -18.31 -10.56 -13.00
C ARG A 134 -18.00 -11.80 -12.16
N ARG A 135 -17.27 -11.63 -11.05
CA ARG A 135 -16.91 -12.70 -10.09
C ARG A 135 -17.90 -12.80 -8.92
N ARG A 136 -19.03 -12.09 -8.97
CA ARG A 136 -20.05 -12.01 -7.90
C ARG A 136 -19.48 -11.50 -6.57
N ILE A 137 -18.48 -10.63 -6.64
CA ILE A 137 -17.88 -9.97 -5.49
C ILE A 137 -18.47 -8.57 -5.38
N LEU A 138 -19.36 -8.37 -4.42
CA LEU A 138 -19.96 -7.07 -4.13
C LEU A 138 -19.05 -6.32 -3.15
N ASN A 139 -18.31 -5.34 -3.66
CA ASN A 139 -17.40 -4.50 -2.89
C ASN A 139 -17.70 -3.01 -3.09
N GLN A 140 -16.91 -2.15 -2.44
CA GLN A 140 -17.05 -0.70 -2.55
C GLN A 140 -17.03 -0.17 -4.00
N HIS A 141 -16.26 -0.79 -4.91
CA HIS A 141 -16.19 -0.34 -6.30
C HIS A 141 -17.54 -0.61 -6.99
N VAL A 142 -18.11 -1.80 -6.79
CA VAL A 142 -19.44 -2.13 -7.35
C VAL A 142 -20.52 -1.19 -6.80
N LEU A 143 -20.53 -0.93 -5.49
CA LEU A 143 -21.54 -0.06 -4.86
C LEU A 143 -21.47 1.39 -5.39
N MET A 144 -20.26 1.94 -5.44
CA MET A 144 -20.03 3.32 -5.88
C MET A 144 -20.32 3.47 -7.36
N GLU A 145 -19.97 2.46 -8.16
CA GLU A 145 -20.22 2.47 -9.60
C GLU A 145 -21.71 2.35 -9.92
N ILE A 146 -22.47 1.51 -9.19
CA ILE A 146 -23.94 1.47 -9.30
C ILE A 146 -24.54 2.85 -8.99
N SER A 147 -24.02 3.54 -7.97
CA SER A 147 -24.47 4.90 -7.63
C SER A 147 -24.15 5.91 -8.75
N ALA A 148 -22.94 5.85 -9.33
CA ALA A 148 -22.51 6.74 -10.40
C ALA A 148 -23.34 6.51 -11.69
N PHE A 149 -23.54 5.25 -12.09
CA PHE A 149 -24.41 4.92 -13.22
C PHE A 149 -25.88 5.27 -12.95
N GLY A 150 -26.35 5.09 -11.71
CA GLY A 150 -27.68 5.56 -11.31
C GLY A 150 -27.84 7.07 -11.51
N GLY A 151 -26.82 7.85 -11.15
CA GLY A 151 -26.77 9.30 -11.43
C GLY A 151 -26.76 9.62 -12.93
N LEU A 152 -25.96 8.91 -13.74
CA LEU A 152 -25.96 9.09 -15.19
C LEU A 152 -27.30 8.77 -15.83
N ILE A 153 -27.93 7.65 -15.44
CA ILE A 153 -29.23 7.21 -15.95
C ILE A 153 -30.32 8.19 -15.52
N GLY A 154 -30.37 8.58 -14.24
CA GLY A 154 -31.32 9.56 -13.73
C GLY A 154 -31.16 10.93 -14.41
N GLY A 155 -29.91 11.34 -14.67
CA GLY A 155 -29.60 12.56 -15.40
C GLY A 155 -30.12 12.51 -16.84
N ALA A 156 -29.89 11.39 -17.53
CA ALA A 156 -30.37 11.17 -18.89
C ALA A 156 -31.91 11.13 -18.98
N ILE A 157 -32.59 10.49 -18.01
CA ILE A 157 -34.06 10.53 -17.91
C ILE A 157 -34.54 11.96 -17.71
N GLY A 158 -33.85 12.75 -16.88
CA GLY A 158 -34.15 14.17 -16.68
C GLY A 158 -33.95 15.07 -17.89
N LEU A 159 -33.14 14.66 -18.88
CA LEU A 159 -33.05 15.37 -20.16
C LEU A 159 -34.32 15.20 -20.99
N ALA A 160 -34.95 14.02 -20.91
CA ALA A 160 -36.19 13.71 -21.63
C ALA A 160 -37.45 14.12 -20.86
N ASN A 161 -37.38 14.17 -19.53
CA ASN A 161 -38.51 14.46 -18.65
C ASN A 161 -38.15 15.52 -17.60
N PRO A 162 -38.68 16.75 -17.71
CA PRO A 162 -38.41 17.85 -16.79
C PRO A 162 -38.80 17.60 -15.32
N ILE A 163 -39.64 16.58 -15.05
CA ILE A 163 -39.98 16.15 -13.68
C ILE A 163 -38.72 15.65 -12.95
N PHE A 164 -37.79 15.03 -13.68
CA PHE A 164 -36.52 14.58 -13.16
C PHE A 164 -35.47 15.68 -13.33
N ARG A 165 -34.91 16.15 -12.21
CA ARG A 165 -33.90 17.22 -12.21
C ARG A 165 -32.55 16.72 -12.70
N SER A 166 -32.34 16.79 -14.02
CA SER A 166 -31.18 16.22 -14.72
C SER A 166 -29.82 16.58 -14.13
N TYR A 167 -29.57 17.86 -13.84
CA TYR A 167 -28.28 18.34 -13.35
C TYR A 167 -27.93 17.83 -11.94
N GLU A 168 -28.91 17.59 -11.07
CA GLU A 168 -28.71 17.04 -9.73
C GLU A 168 -28.24 15.57 -9.82
N PHE A 169 -28.90 14.79 -10.69
CA PHE A 169 -28.53 13.39 -10.92
C PHE A 169 -27.16 13.24 -11.59
N PHE A 170 -26.83 14.06 -12.59
CA PHE A 170 -25.47 14.10 -13.13
C PHE A 170 -24.44 14.50 -12.07
N GLY A 171 -24.80 15.42 -11.17
CA GLY A 171 -23.99 15.80 -10.02
C GLY A 171 -23.61 14.60 -9.14
N VAL A 172 -24.55 13.67 -8.88
CA VAL A 172 -24.26 12.45 -8.12
C VAL A 172 -23.08 11.67 -8.72
N ALA A 173 -23.08 11.46 -10.04
CA ALA A 173 -21.99 10.75 -10.72
C ALA A 173 -20.65 11.49 -10.59
N VAL A 174 -20.64 12.83 -10.70
CA VAL A 174 -19.43 13.64 -10.54
C VAL A 174 -18.88 13.53 -9.12
N PHE A 175 -19.71 13.79 -8.10
CA PHE A 175 -19.26 13.89 -6.71
C PHE A 175 -18.89 12.52 -6.12
N VAL A 176 -19.66 11.48 -6.40
CA VAL A 176 -19.36 10.11 -5.94
C VAL A 176 -18.04 9.64 -6.53
N THR A 177 -17.81 9.85 -7.83
CA THR A 177 -16.55 9.50 -8.49
C THR A 177 -15.39 10.31 -7.90
N ALA A 178 -15.56 11.61 -7.67
CA ALA A 178 -14.51 12.47 -7.12
C ALA A 178 -14.13 12.06 -5.69
N TYR A 179 -15.13 11.77 -4.85
CA TYR A 179 -14.92 11.27 -3.51
C TYR A 179 -14.16 9.93 -3.51
N HIS A 180 -14.47 9.04 -4.45
CA HIS A 180 -13.79 7.75 -4.57
C HIS A 180 -12.32 7.91 -5.00
N VAL A 181 -12.04 8.83 -5.93
CA VAL A 181 -10.67 9.16 -6.34
C VAL A 181 -9.88 9.77 -5.16
N LEU A 182 -10.50 10.67 -4.40
CA LEU A 182 -9.90 11.25 -3.18
C LEU A 182 -9.57 10.17 -2.16
N GLY A 183 -10.50 9.26 -1.87
CA GLY A 183 -10.28 8.14 -0.96
C GLY A 183 -9.13 7.24 -1.42
N GLY A 184 -9.06 6.95 -2.73
CA GLY A 184 -7.96 6.20 -3.34
C GLY A 184 -6.61 6.87 -3.14
N TYR A 185 -6.50 8.16 -3.45
CA TYR A 185 -5.26 8.93 -3.29
C TYR A 185 -4.83 9.05 -1.83
N ALA A 186 -5.76 9.41 -0.92
CA ALA A 186 -5.45 9.54 0.51
C ALA A 186 -4.93 8.21 1.09
N SER A 187 -5.56 7.11 0.69
CA SER A 187 -5.16 5.76 1.08
C SER A 187 -3.77 5.40 0.54
N LEU A 188 -3.44 5.77 -0.71
CA LEU A 188 -2.10 5.60 -1.28
C LEU A 188 -1.05 6.45 -0.55
N LEU A 189 -1.34 7.75 -0.32
CA LEU A 189 -0.45 8.69 0.35
C LEU A 189 -0.02 8.21 1.75
N VAL A 190 -1.00 7.79 2.56
CA VAL A 190 -0.73 7.32 3.93
C VAL A 190 0.17 6.09 3.90
N ARG A 191 -0.08 5.14 2.98
CA ARG A 191 0.73 3.94 2.83
C ARG A 191 2.15 4.23 2.38
N THR A 192 2.33 5.05 1.33
CA THR A 192 3.65 5.41 0.84
C THR A 192 4.49 6.06 1.93
N ARG A 193 3.91 7.00 2.70
CA ARG A 193 4.62 7.63 3.82
C ARG A 193 5.03 6.64 4.91
N ALA A 194 4.15 5.68 5.25
CA ALA A 194 4.45 4.66 6.25
C ALA A 194 5.59 3.72 5.79
N ALA A 195 5.57 3.28 4.54
CA ALA A 195 6.61 2.44 3.96
C ALA A 195 7.97 3.15 3.91
N GLN A 196 7.98 4.42 3.49
CA GLN A 196 9.19 5.23 3.43
C GLN A 196 9.85 5.43 4.80
N ALA A 197 9.06 5.57 5.87
CA ALA A 197 9.60 5.72 7.22
C ALA A 197 10.38 4.47 7.67
N VAL A 198 9.85 3.27 7.40
CA VAL A 198 10.53 2.00 7.71
C VAL A 198 11.79 1.85 6.87
N LYS A 199 11.72 2.16 5.57
CA LYS A 199 12.86 2.07 4.67
C LYS A 199 14.01 3.01 5.05
N LYS A 200 13.70 4.22 5.53
CA LYS A 200 14.69 5.16 6.06
C LYS A 200 15.45 4.61 7.27
N LEU A 201 14.81 3.78 8.10
CA LEU A 201 15.48 3.11 9.22
C LEU A 201 16.42 2.00 8.73
N LEU A 202 16.00 1.20 7.74
CA LEU A 202 16.85 0.14 7.16
C LEU A 202 18.04 0.71 6.37
N ALA A 203 17.89 1.90 5.79
CA ALA A 203 18.97 2.61 5.10
C ALA A 203 20.08 3.12 6.05
N LEU A 204 19.94 2.95 7.36
CA LEU A 204 20.97 3.27 8.35
C LEU A 204 22.06 2.19 8.46
N GLN A 205 21.91 1.01 7.86
CA GLN A 205 23.00 0.03 7.78
C GLN A 205 23.98 0.38 6.63
N PRO A 206 25.30 0.32 6.85
CA PRO A 206 26.29 0.51 5.79
C PRO A 206 26.14 -0.52 4.66
N ALA A 207 26.22 -0.07 3.41
CA ALA A 207 26.12 -0.96 2.24
C ALA A 207 27.39 -1.82 2.04
N THR A 208 28.52 -1.40 2.60
CA THR A 208 29.83 -2.05 2.47
C THR A 208 30.45 -2.30 3.84
N ALA A 209 31.33 -3.30 3.89
CA ALA A 209 32.16 -3.62 5.04
C ALA A 209 33.62 -3.80 4.60
N ARG A 210 34.54 -3.46 5.49
CA ARG A 210 35.98 -3.60 5.25
C ARG A 210 36.48 -4.91 5.85
N VAL A 211 36.56 -5.95 5.04
CA VAL A 211 36.99 -7.29 5.46
C VAL A 211 38.51 -7.41 5.34
N VAL A 212 39.15 -8.02 6.33
CA VAL A 212 40.57 -8.35 6.35
C VAL A 212 40.75 -9.81 5.93
N ARG A 213 41.31 -10.05 4.74
CA ARG A 213 41.64 -11.39 4.22
C ARG A 213 43.11 -11.40 3.83
N GLU A 214 43.84 -12.43 4.26
CA GLU A 214 45.28 -12.58 3.97
C GLU A 214 46.14 -11.36 4.38
N GLY A 215 45.68 -10.58 5.36
CA GLY A 215 46.37 -9.38 5.84
C GLY A 215 46.03 -8.09 5.07
N GLU A 216 45.25 -8.17 3.99
CA GLU A 216 44.81 -7.00 3.22
C GLU A 216 43.37 -6.58 3.57
N GLU A 217 43.14 -5.27 3.60
CA GLU A 217 41.81 -4.67 3.80
C GLU A 217 41.08 -4.53 2.46
N LEU A 218 40.00 -5.28 2.28
CA LEU A 218 39.15 -5.26 1.09
C LEU A 218 37.76 -4.71 1.44
N GLU A 219 37.32 -3.70 0.72
CA GLU A 219 35.96 -3.19 0.83
C GLU A 219 35.01 -4.05 -0.02
N VAL A 220 34.06 -4.72 0.64
CA VAL A 220 33.11 -5.64 0.00
C VAL A 220 31.67 -5.24 0.34
N PRO A 221 30.71 -5.49 -0.55
CA PRO A 221 29.29 -5.35 -0.23
C PRO A 221 28.92 -6.21 0.99
N ILE A 222 28.07 -5.69 1.88
CA ILE A 222 27.67 -6.37 3.12
C ILE A 222 27.10 -7.78 2.87
N ALA A 223 26.41 -7.96 1.74
CA ALA A 223 25.84 -9.23 1.31
C ALA A 223 26.88 -10.33 0.98
N ARG A 224 28.17 -9.96 0.83
CA ARG A 224 29.28 -10.90 0.56
C ARG A 224 30.13 -11.19 1.81
N VAL A 225 29.79 -10.59 2.95
CA VAL A 225 30.45 -10.86 4.23
C VAL A 225 29.87 -12.16 4.79
N GLY A 226 30.75 -13.10 5.12
CA GLY A 226 30.38 -14.39 5.71
C GLY A 226 30.65 -14.44 7.21
N THR A 227 30.01 -15.38 7.89
CA THR A 227 30.36 -15.73 9.27
C THR A 227 31.82 -16.16 9.34
N GLY A 228 32.57 -15.66 10.32
CA GLY A 228 33.99 -15.93 10.51
C GLY A 228 34.94 -14.97 9.79
N ASP A 229 34.45 -14.11 8.88
CA ASP A 229 35.27 -13.02 8.33
C ASP A 229 35.76 -12.09 9.46
N LEU A 230 36.90 -11.42 9.24
CA LEU A 230 37.39 -10.37 10.13
C LEU A 230 37.09 -9.02 9.50
N VAL A 231 36.34 -8.16 10.18
CA VAL A 231 35.95 -6.84 9.70
C VAL A 231 36.68 -5.77 10.50
N ARG A 232 37.40 -4.89 9.82
CA ARG A 232 38.03 -3.73 10.43
C ARG A 232 37.01 -2.61 10.53
N VAL A 233 36.84 -2.09 11.74
CA VAL A 233 36.03 -0.89 12.01
C VAL A 233 36.93 0.20 12.56
N ARG A 234 36.90 1.38 11.93
CA ARG A 234 37.70 2.55 12.32
C ARG A 234 36.91 3.49 13.25
N PRO A 235 37.59 4.39 13.96
CA PRO A 235 36.93 5.42 14.76
C PRO A 235 35.94 6.24 13.91
N GLY A 236 34.73 6.45 14.41
CA GLY A 236 33.63 7.13 13.73
C GLY A 236 32.84 6.28 12.73
N GLU A 237 33.29 5.07 12.40
CA GLU A 237 32.55 4.18 11.50
C GLU A 237 31.43 3.45 12.24
N GLN A 238 30.32 3.21 11.54
CA GLN A 238 29.30 2.27 12.00
C GLN A 238 29.81 0.84 11.87
N ILE A 239 29.50 0.02 12.86
CA ILE A 239 29.80 -1.41 12.85
C ILE A 239 28.84 -2.07 11.85
N PRO A 240 29.33 -2.69 10.76
CA PRO A 240 28.45 -3.17 9.70
C PRO A 240 27.77 -4.51 10.00
N VAL A 241 28.34 -5.31 10.91
CA VAL A 241 27.92 -6.69 11.21
C VAL A 241 28.00 -6.99 12.69
N ASP A 242 27.22 -7.97 13.14
CA ASP A 242 27.32 -8.51 14.50
C ASP A 242 28.55 -9.42 14.62
N GLY A 243 29.26 -9.30 15.73
CA GLY A 243 30.48 -10.06 15.92
C GLY A 243 31.05 -9.99 17.32
N VAL A 244 32.25 -10.54 17.45
CA VAL A 244 33.07 -10.48 18.67
C VAL A 244 34.35 -9.74 18.33
N VAL A 245 34.79 -8.85 19.21
CA VAL A 245 36.08 -8.16 19.05
C VAL A 245 37.20 -9.18 19.13
N ASP A 246 37.99 -9.29 18.07
CA ASP A 246 39.18 -10.12 17.98
C ASP A 246 40.42 -9.35 18.45
N ALA A 247 40.52 -8.08 18.04
CA ALA A 247 41.64 -7.21 18.39
C ALA A 247 41.21 -5.74 18.51
N GLY A 248 41.96 -4.97 19.30
CA GLY A 248 41.69 -3.54 19.54
C GLY A 248 40.80 -3.29 20.76
N ALA A 249 40.65 -2.01 21.10
CA ALA A 249 39.78 -1.56 22.18
C ALA A 249 39.17 -0.21 21.83
N SER A 250 37.87 -0.02 22.07
CA SER A 250 37.17 1.23 21.79
C SER A 250 35.86 1.33 22.59
N ALA A 251 35.36 2.55 22.76
CA ALA A 251 33.99 2.77 23.20
C ALA A 251 33.05 2.67 21.99
N VAL A 252 31.98 1.90 22.14
CA VAL A 252 30.95 1.71 21.12
C VAL A 252 29.63 2.26 21.61
N ASP A 253 29.04 3.16 20.84
CA ASP A 253 27.72 3.71 21.09
C ASP A 253 26.66 2.75 20.53
N GLU A 254 25.99 2.08 21.46
CA GLU A 254 24.89 1.15 21.21
C GLU A 254 23.52 1.83 21.38
N SER A 255 23.44 3.16 21.55
CA SER A 255 22.22 3.91 21.89
C SER A 255 21.11 3.76 20.84
N LEU A 256 21.47 3.74 19.56
CA LEU A 256 20.52 3.51 18.46
C LEU A 256 19.85 2.13 18.51
N VAL A 257 20.49 1.17 19.16
CA VAL A 257 20.08 -0.25 19.17
C VAL A 257 19.46 -0.65 20.50
N THR A 258 20.09 -0.26 21.61
CA THR A 258 19.72 -0.64 22.98
C THR A 258 18.93 0.44 23.70
N GLY A 259 19.02 1.70 23.26
CA GLY A 259 18.47 2.86 23.96
C GLY A 259 19.31 3.34 25.15
N GLU A 260 20.44 2.69 25.46
CA GLU A 260 21.33 3.12 26.54
C GLU A 260 22.19 4.32 26.06
N PRO A 261 22.19 5.45 26.79
CA PRO A 261 22.81 6.69 26.30
C PRO A 261 24.34 6.73 26.45
N LEU A 262 24.93 5.84 27.25
CA LEU A 262 26.36 5.82 27.51
C LEU A 262 27.06 4.77 26.64
N PRO A 263 28.12 5.15 25.89
CA PRO A 263 28.92 4.19 25.14
C PRO A 263 29.52 3.11 26.05
N ARG A 264 29.55 1.88 25.55
CA ARG A 264 30.14 0.74 26.28
C ARG A 264 31.53 0.45 25.76
N GLU A 265 32.47 0.23 26.68
CA GLU A 265 33.82 -0.19 26.31
C GLU A 265 33.80 -1.62 25.74
N LYS A 266 34.52 -1.81 24.63
CA LYS A 266 34.67 -3.07 23.93
C LYS A 266 36.14 -3.43 23.83
N VAL A 267 36.49 -4.60 24.36
CA VAL A 267 37.83 -5.22 24.34
C VAL A 267 37.76 -6.63 23.73
N PRO A 268 38.88 -7.29 23.41
CA PRO A 268 38.87 -8.61 22.80
C PRO A 268 38.04 -9.63 23.60
N GLY A 269 37.23 -10.42 22.90
CA GLY A 269 36.29 -11.39 23.48
C GLY A 269 34.90 -10.84 23.77
N GLN A 270 34.67 -9.53 23.65
CA GLN A 270 33.34 -8.93 23.86
C GLN A 270 32.54 -8.80 22.56
N GLU A 271 31.23 -8.94 22.66
CA GLU A 271 30.30 -8.82 21.53
C GLU A 271 30.08 -7.37 21.12
N VAL A 272 29.91 -7.15 19.82
CA VAL A 272 29.48 -5.88 19.20
C VAL A 272 28.28 -6.11 18.31
N ILE A 273 27.41 -5.11 18.24
CA ILE A 273 26.16 -5.17 17.49
C ILE A 273 26.29 -4.30 16.23
N GLY A 274 25.79 -4.82 15.10
CA GLY A 274 25.72 -4.09 13.85
C GLY A 274 24.80 -2.86 13.98
N GLY A 275 25.17 -1.76 13.32
CA GLY A 275 24.50 -0.46 13.37
C GLY A 275 24.94 0.43 14.54
N SER A 276 25.68 -0.10 15.52
CA SER A 276 26.34 0.72 16.55
C SER A 276 27.46 1.56 15.97
N VAL A 277 27.83 2.66 16.63
CA VAL A 277 28.89 3.57 16.18
C VAL A 277 30.16 3.33 17.00
N ASN A 278 31.26 3.07 16.33
CA ASN A 278 32.56 2.98 16.97
C ASN A 278 33.12 4.39 17.21
N HIS A 279 33.56 4.74 18.43
CA HIS A 279 34.01 6.11 18.72
C HIS A 279 35.51 6.33 18.48
N TYR A 280 36.37 5.74 19.30
CA TYR A 280 37.74 6.24 19.48
C TYR A 280 38.85 5.33 18.94
N GLY A 281 38.77 4.01 19.21
CA GLY A 281 39.77 3.04 18.80
C GLY A 281 39.38 2.28 17.54
N SER A 282 40.33 1.57 16.94
CA SER A 282 40.02 0.63 15.85
C SER A 282 39.72 -0.75 16.41
N LEU A 283 38.67 -1.38 15.92
CA LEU A 283 38.27 -2.74 16.27
C LEU A 283 38.47 -3.66 15.08
N LEU A 284 39.00 -4.85 15.34
CA LEU A 284 38.94 -5.97 14.43
C LEU A 284 37.86 -6.91 14.94
N VAL A 285 36.77 -7.04 14.20
CA VAL A 285 35.56 -7.74 14.62
C VAL A 285 35.43 -9.03 13.84
N ARG A 286 35.42 -10.17 14.53
CA ARG A 286 35.12 -11.47 13.95
C ARG A 286 33.62 -11.63 13.81
N VAL A 287 33.15 -11.80 12.58
CA VAL A 287 31.72 -11.86 12.27
C VAL A 287 31.11 -13.13 12.86
N THR A 288 30.04 -12.98 13.65
CA THR A 288 29.27 -14.11 14.20
C THR A 288 27.93 -14.28 13.51
N ARG A 289 27.29 -13.18 13.11
CA ARG A 289 25.97 -13.19 12.48
C ARG A 289 25.91 -12.17 11.33
N VAL A 290 25.28 -12.53 10.22
CA VAL A 290 25.11 -11.69 9.03
C VAL A 290 23.67 -11.73 8.52
N GLY A 291 23.25 -10.69 7.79
CA GLY A 291 21.96 -10.65 7.11
C GLY A 291 20.78 -10.95 8.05
N ALA A 292 19.98 -11.97 7.69
CA ALA A 292 18.76 -12.41 8.39
C ALA A 292 18.98 -12.87 9.84
N ASP A 293 20.21 -13.20 10.20
CA ASP A 293 20.59 -13.65 11.54
C ASP A 293 21.14 -12.52 12.42
N SER A 294 21.41 -11.33 11.85
CA SER A 294 21.86 -10.17 12.63
C SER A 294 20.80 -9.66 13.60
N PHE A 295 21.21 -9.10 14.73
CA PHE A 295 20.36 -8.58 15.79
C PHE A 295 19.37 -7.56 15.26
N LEU A 296 19.83 -6.58 14.48
CA LEU A 296 18.96 -5.58 13.88
C LEU A 296 17.90 -6.20 12.96
N GLU A 297 18.26 -7.19 12.16
CA GLU A 297 17.32 -7.85 11.27
C GLU A 297 16.35 -8.75 12.05
N GLN A 298 16.78 -9.38 13.15
CA GLN A 298 15.90 -10.12 14.06
C GLN A 298 14.89 -9.20 14.76
N VAL A 299 15.35 -8.08 15.31
CA VAL A 299 14.48 -7.06 15.92
C VAL A 299 13.51 -6.50 14.87
N ALA A 300 14.00 -6.17 13.67
CA ALA A 300 13.16 -5.70 12.58
C ALA A 300 12.14 -6.76 12.16
N ARG A 301 12.54 -8.03 12.05
CA ARG A 301 11.65 -9.17 11.76
C ARG A 301 10.58 -9.31 12.82
N HIS A 302 10.92 -9.32 14.11
CA HIS A 302 9.96 -9.42 15.20
C HIS A 302 9.01 -8.21 15.25
N ILE A 303 9.48 -7.00 14.96
CA ILE A 303 8.61 -5.83 14.83
C ILE A 303 7.67 -5.97 13.62
N ARG A 304 8.16 -6.44 12.47
CA ARG A 304 7.33 -6.69 11.28
C ARG A 304 6.28 -7.76 11.56
N GLU A 305 6.65 -8.87 12.19
CA GLU A 305 5.74 -9.95 12.64
C GLU A 305 4.69 -9.42 13.61
N ALA A 306 5.10 -8.63 14.62
CA ALA A 306 4.20 -8.00 15.58
C ALA A 306 3.22 -7.02 14.91
N ARG A 307 3.67 -6.25 13.89
CA ARG A 307 2.81 -5.36 13.09
C ARG A 307 1.94 -6.11 12.07
N ALA A 308 2.36 -7.31 11.67
CA ALA A 308 1.62 -8.15 10.72
C ALA A 308 0.40 -8.82 11.36
N LEU A 309 0.37 -8.96 12.70
CA LEU A 309 -0.81 -9.36 13.43
C LEU A 309 -1.94 -8.36 13.17
N LYS A 310 -2.97 -8.80 12.42
CA LYS A 310 -4.16 -7.99 12.15
C LYS A 310 -4.75 -7.53 13.49
N PRO A 311 -4.77 -6.21 13.79
CA PRO A 311 -5.47 -5.72 14.96
C PRO A 311 -6.92 -6.18 14.90
N GLY A 312 -7.47 -6.68 16.02
CA GLY A 312 -8.84 -7.23 16.06
C GLY A 312 -9.91 -6.27 15.51
N VAL A 313 -9.65 -4.96 15.62
CA VAL A 313 -10.50 -3.90 15.05
C VAL A 313 -10.60 -3.99 13.51
N LEU A 314 -9.52 -4.33 12.80
CA LEU A 314 -9.57 -4.50 11.33
C LEU A 314 -10.41 -5.71 10.92
N LEU A 315 -10.34 -6.81 11.69
CA LEU A 315 -11.16 -8.01 11.45
C LEU A 315 -12.66 -7.73 11.65
N LEU A 316 -13.00 -6.91 12.65
CA LEU A 316 -14.37 -6.44 12.87
C LEU A 316 -14.85 -5.57 11.70
N LEU A 317 -13.99 -4.65 11.23
CA LEU A 317 -14.29 -3.80 10.09
C LEU A 317 -14.53 -4.61 8.81
N ASP A 318 -13.67 -5.59 8.53
CA ASP A 318 -13.82 -6.52 7.39
C ASP A 318 -15.19 -7.23 7.43
N ARG A 319 -15.60 -7.71 8.61
CA ARG A 319 -16.89 -8.38 8.80
C ARG A 319 -18.08 -7.44 8.54
N ILE A 320 -18.07 -6.23 9.10
CA ILE A 320 -19.14 -5.24 8.89
C ILE A 320 -19.26 -4.89 7.41
N LEU A 321 -18.13 -4.61 6.77
CA LEU A 321 -18.08 -4.17 5.38
C LEU A 321 -18.54 -5.27 4.41
N SER A 322 -18.24 -6.53 4.70
CA SER A 322 -18.69 -7.67 3.89
C SER A 322 -20.22 -7.80 3.81
N SER A 323 -20.94 -7.38 4.86
CA SER A 323 -22.41 -7.42 4.91
C SER A 323 -23.06 -6.10 4.48
N PHE A 324 -22.36 -4.97 4.63
CA PHE A 324 -22.89 -3.64 4.35
C PHE A 324 -23.28 -3.47 2.87
N VAL A 325 -22.39 -3.82 1.93
CA VAL A 325 -22.64 -3.60 0.50
C VAL A 325 -23.85 -4.41 0.00
N PRO A 326 -23.94 -5.74 0.25
CA PRO A 326 -25.14 -6.50 -0.13
C PRO A 326 -26.42 -5.96 0.51
N ALA A 327 -26.38 -5.56 1.78
CA ALA A 327 -27.56 -5.02 2.48
C ALA A 327 -28.07 -3.73 1.84
N VAL A 328 -27.18 -2.77 1.53
CA VAL A 328 -27.58 -1.52 0.87
C VAL A 328 -28.18 -1.77 -0.51
N LEU A 329 -27.60 -2.68 -1.29
CA LEU A 329 -28.14 -3.04 -2.61
C LEU A 329 -29.52 -3.72 -2.51
N LEU A 330 -29.72 -4.60 -1.53
CA LEU A 330 -31.02 -5.23 -1.28
C LEU A 330 -32.08 -4.21 -0.85
N VAL A 331 -31.73 -3.27 0.03
CA VAL A 331 -32.64 -2.18 0.43
C VAL A 331 -32.98 -1.29 -0.77
N GLY A 332 -32.00 -0.96 -1.62
CA GLY A 332 -32.23 -0.19 -2.84
C GLY A 332 -33.17 -0.89 -3.82
N LEU A 333 -32.96 -2.20 -4.05
CA LEU A 333 -33.86 -3.03 -4.86
C LEU A 333 -35.25 -3.14 -4.25
N GLY A 334 -35.35 -3.32 -2.93
CA GLY A 334 -36.63 -3.37 -2.21
C GLY A 334 -37.40 -2.05 -2.30
N ALA A 335 -36.72 -0.92 -2.18
CA ALA A 335 -37.32 0.40 -2.36
C ALA A 335 -37.81 0.58 -3.80
N PHE A 336 -37.01 0.20 -4.80
CA PHE A 336 -37.43 0.24 -6.20
C PHE A 336 -38.71 -0.59 -6.41
N ALA A 337 -38.70 -1.86 -5.99
CA ALA A 337 -39.85 -2.75 -6.14
C ALA A 337 -41.11 -2.32 -5.37
N PHE A 338 -40.96 -1.59 -4.26
CA PHE A 338 -42.09 -1.07 -3.48
C PHE A 338 -42.76 0.14 -4.14
N TRP A 339 -41.97 0.98 -4.82
CA TRP A 339 -42.45 2.25 -5.40
C TRP A 339 -42.75 2.18 -6.91
N THR A 340 -42.38 1.08 -7.59
CA THR A 340 -42.79 0.77 -8.98
C THR A 340 -44.07 -0.04 -9.01
#